data_AF-A0A4Q3ABJ1-F1
#
_entry.id   AF-A0A4Q3ABJ1-F1
#
_cell.length_a   1.000
_cell.length_b   1.000
_cell.length_c   1.000
_cell.angle_alpha   90.00
_cell.angle_beta   90.00
_cell.angle_gamma   90.00
#
_symmetry.space_group_name_H-M   'P 1'
#
loop_
_entity.id
_entity.type
_entity.pdbx_description
1 polymer ?
#
loop_
_entity_poly.entity_id
_entity_poly.type
_entity_poly.pdbx_seq_one_letter_code
_entity_poly.pdbx_strand_id
1 'polypeptide(L)'
;MATINPRNGNSFNSAFVTSQNGTRFQVDAQYQDRFQGLVNDLDARGYQFSQSGGAGGFADRTTASGGTSAHSSGLAIDINPLDNPNAGFKTNLPSDIGDIAAKNGLAWGGADKFGNPDAMHFEVPGAPGSSVKSVGQWNGPEDTAKLSAYNQKSGFSTPLDPNKPMSDGPAPTSKTANSATKGDSAAGVPPKNGQNDITGSAGEFKKQQTQTISSTMPTHEPWDGHPKSGEGPRQAVDGSSGGGSGGSSGAAGGVYNRLVDKHGFTPDQAAGIVANVTGEGLNGDWTKVTNDVGGPSSGIVQWHDKTYSSGGRYTDYVKYMNSVPGGAASLDNQTDYMANDIKKYDNGAAYKAMQGKDADGTVDAMVRKYEKPANQDAQVAKRQQLLRNFNAMKNKLPKRGDPGMAEGGSSGKPG
;
A
#
# COMPACT_ATOMS: atom_id res chain seq x y z
N MET A 1 -21.03 14.95 2.92
CA MET A 1 -20.01 16.01 3.01
C MET A 1 -19.47 16.23 1.62
N ALA A 2 -19.35 17.48 1.17
CA ALA A 2 -18.72 17.77 -0.12
C ALA A 2 -17.23 17.45 -0.04
N THR A 3 -16.72 16.71 -1.02
CA THR A 3 -15.29 16.49 -1.23
C THR A 3 -14.76 17.70 -2.00
N ILE A 4 -13.81 18.42 -1.41
CA ILE A 4 -13.15 19.53 -2.10
C ILE A 4 -11.94 18.98 -2.84
N ASN A 5 -11.89 19.17 -4.15
CA ASN A 5 -10.66 18.97 -4.91
C ASN A 5 -9.71 20.15 -4.61
N PRO A 6 -8.56 19.90 -3.98
CA PRO A 6 -7.65 20.97 -3.55
C PRO A 6 -6.93 21.66 -4.71
N ARG A 7 -6.95 21.10 -5.93
CA ARG A 7 -6.26 21.67 -7.10
C ARG A 7 -7.08 22.67 -7.88
N ASN A 8 -8.34 22.37 -8.14
CA ASN A 8 -9.20 23.24 -8.96
C ASN A 8 -10.26 23.97 -8.13
N GLY A 9 -10.32 23.73 -6.82
CA GLY A 9 -11.32 24.33 -5.93
C GLY A 9 -12.74 23.82 -6.16
N ASN A 10 -12.94 22.86 -7.07
CA ASN A 10 -14.26 22.28 -7.30
C ASN A 10 -14.61 21.36 -6.13
N SER A 11 -15.72 21.68 -5.47
CA SER A 11 -16.34 20.76 -4.54
C SER A 11 -17.32 19.88 -5.31
N PHE A 12 -17.23 18.57 -5.16
CA PHE A 12 -18.29 17.66 -5.58
C PHE A 12 -18.82 16.88 -4.38
N ASN A 13 -20.10 16.52 -4.43
CA ASN A 13 -20.67 15.64 -3.42
C ASN A 13 -20.21 14.22 -3.74
N SER A 14 -19.38 13.61 -2.90
CA SER A 14 -18.93 12.25 -3.19
C SER A 14 -19.95 11.19 -2.73
N ALA A 15 -20.07 10.13 -3.51
CA ALA A 15 -20.80 8.92 -3.19
C ALA A 15 -19.96 7.69 -3.53
N PHE A 16 -20.40 6.52 -3.06
CA PHE A 16 -19.78 5.25 -3.40
C PHE A 16 -20.72 4.40 -4.26
N VAL A 17 -20.15 3.82 -5.31
CA VAL A 17 -20.71 2.71 -6.06
C VAL A 17 -20.09 1.43 -5.54
N THR A 18 -20.90 0.38 -5.34
CA THR A 18 -20.43 -0.88 -4.75
C THR A 18 -20.89 -2.05 -5.61
N SER A 19 -19.95 -2.92 -5.97
CA SER A 19 -20.24 -4.20 -6.65
C SER A 19 -20.70 -5.27 -5.65
N GLN A 20 -21.25 -6.38 -6.15
CA GLN A 20 -21.73 -7.50 -5.34
C GLN A 20 -20.62 -8.12 -4.47
N ASN A 21 -19.37 -8.11 -4.94
CA ASN A 21 -18.23 -8.63 -4.17
C ASN A 21 -17.60 -7.60 -3.21
N GLY A 22 -18.21 -6.41 -3.08
CA GLY A 22 -17.78 -5.37 -2.14
C GLY A 22 -16.69 -4.43 -2.68
N THR A 23 -16.27 -4.56 -3.94
CA THR A 23 -15.40 -3.55 -4.58
C THR A 23 -16.13 -2.21 -4.67
N ARG A 24 -15.46 -1.12 -4.29
CA ARG A 24 -16.05 0.22 -4.18
C ARG A 24 -15.35 1.23 -5.08
N PHE A 25 -16.14 2.11 -5.69
CA PHE A 25 -15.67 3.24 -6.48
C PHE A 25 -16.22 4.52 -5.87
N GLN A 26 -15.35 5.48 -5.55
CA GLN A 26 -15.82 6.81 -5.16
C GLN A 26 -16.12 7.62 -6.43
N VAL A 27 -17.29 8.23 -6.52
CA VAL A 27 -17.73 9.01 -7.68
C VAL A 27 -18.44 10.28 -7.23
N ASP A 28 -18.78 11.15 -8.17
CA ASP A 28 -19.71 12.25 -7.91
C ASP A 28 -21.13 11.70 -7.73
N ALA A 29 -21.77 12.09 -6.63
CA ALA A 29 -23.12 11.71 -6.25
C ALA A 29 -24.14 12.06 -7.34
N GLN A 30 -23.92 13.12 -8.12
CA GLN A 30 -24.77 13.48 -9.25
C GLN A 30 -24.84 12.37 -10.32
N TYR A 31 -23.78 11.57 -10.44
CA TYR A 31 -23.65 10.53 -11.45
C TYR A 31 -23.59 9.11 -10.86
N GLN A 32 -23.83 8.97 -9.55
CA GLN A 32 -23.76 7.68 -8.85
C GLN A 32 -24.63 6.61 -9.54
N ASP A 33 -25.87 6.95 -9.90
CA ASP A 33 -26.80 6.00 -10.51
C ASP A 33 -26.29 5.44 -11.84
N ARG A 34 -25.57 6.26 -12.63
CA ARG A 34 -24.98 5.83 -13.91
C ARG A 34 -23.88 4.79 -13.69
N PHE A 35 -22.95 5.09 -12.79
CA PHE A 35 -21.86 4.18 -12.46
C PHE A 35 -22.36 2.92 -11.75
N GLN A 36 -23.36 3.03 -10.86
CA GLN A 36 -23.97 1.88 -10.22
C GLN A 36 -24.69 0.98 -11.23
N GLY A 37 -25.37 1.56 -12.23
CA GLY A 37 -25.99 0.81 -13.32
C GLY A 37 -24.97 0.00 -14.13
N LEU A 38 -23.83 0.60 -14.49
CA LEU A 38 -22.72 -0.10 -15.16
C LEU A 38 -22.19 -1.26 -14.31
N VAL A 39 -21.93 -1.01 -13.03
CA VAL A 39 -21.40 -2.04 -12.10
C VAL A 39 -22.40 -3.18 -11.92
N ASN A 40 -23.70 -2.87 -11.77
CA ASN A 40 -24.76 -3.87 -11.65
C ASN A 40 -24.88 -4.73 -12.92
N ASP A 41 -24.81 -4.13 -14.11
CA ASP A 41 -24.88 -4.86 -15.38
C ASP A 41 -23.68 -5.81 -15.55
N LEU A 42 -22.50 -5.42 -15.08
CA LEU A 42 -21.30 -6.26 -15.08
C LEU A 42 -21.37 -7.39 -14.05
N ASP A 43 -21.79 -7.09 -12.81
CA ASP A 43 -22.02 -8.09 -11.78
C ASP A 43 -23.05 -9.14 -12.21
N ALA A 44 -24.14 -8.72 -12.85
CA ALA A 44 -25.18 -9.61 -13.35
C ALA A 44 -24.67 -10.61 -14.42
N ARG A 45 -23.54 -10.29 -15.07
CA ARG A 45 -22.85 -11.16 -16.04
C ARG A 45 -21.74 -11.98 -15.41
N GLY A 46 -21.59 -11.92 -14.08
CA GLY A 46 -20.56 -12.63 -13.33
C GLY A 46 -19.17 -12.01 -13.45
N TYR A 47 -19.04 -10.77 -13.96
CA TYR A 47 -17.76 -10.09 -14.03
C TYR A 47 -17.19 -9.89 -12.62
N GLN A 48 -15.91 -10.23 -12.43
CA GLN A 48 -15.27 -10.14 -11.11
C GLN A 48 -14.49 -8.84 -10.99
N PHE A 49 -14.98 -7.93 -10.14
CA PHE A 49 -14.23 -6.74 -9.77
C PHE A 49 -13.10 -7.09 -8.81
N SER A 50 -11.89 -6.64 -9.10
CA SER A 50 -10.71 -6.94 -8.31
C SER A 50 -10.35 -5.72 -7.46
N GLN A 51 -10.45 -5.84 -6.13
CA GLN A 51 -9.93 -4.83 -5.22
C GLN A 51 -8.40 -4.69 -5.35
N SER A 52 -7.69 -5.82 -5.47
CA SER A 52 -6.22 -5.85 -5.66
C SER A 52 -5.78 -5.38 -7.05
N GLY A 53 -6.68 -5.43 -8.03
CA GLY A 53 -6.43 -5.05 -9.42
C GLY A 53 -6.46 -3.55 -9.66
N GLY A 54 -6.89 -2.75 -8.66
CA GLY A 54 -6.95 -1.29 -8.75
C GLY A 54 -8.27 -0.76 -9.32
N ALA A 55 -9.41 -1.09 -8.72
CA ALA A 55 -10.65 -0.36 -9.01
C ALA A 55 -10.47 1.14 -8.68
N GLY A 56 -10.38 1.99 -9.70
CA GLY A 56 -10.06 3.42 -9.56
C GLY A 56 -11.30 4.28 -9.64
N GLY A 57 -11.73 4.89 -8.54
CA GLY A 57 -12.78 5.92 -8.55
C GLY A 57 -12.18 7.33 -8.62
N PHE A 58 -12.65 8.22 -7.75
CA PHE A 58 -12.06 9.52 -7.52
C PHE A 58 -10.59 9.39 -7.17
N ALA A 59 -9.76 10.11 -7.92
CA ALA A 59 -8.35 10.29 -7.64
C ALA A 59 -8.03 11.74 -7.94
N ASP A 60 -7.69 12.51 -6.92
CA ASP A 60 -7.19 13.86 -7.12
C ASP A 60 -5.83 13.73 -7.85
N ARG A 61 -5.85 13.90 -9.17
CA ARG A 61 -4.67 13.85 -10.06
C ARG A 61 -4.88 14.69 -11.32
N THR A 62 -3.78 15.14 -11.91
CA THR A 62 -3.77 15.64 -13.29
C THR A 62 -3.67 14.47 -14.26
N THR A 63 -4.11 14.68 -15.50
CA THR A 63 -3.77 13.79 -16.62
C THR A 63 -2.27 13.84 -16.90
N ALA A 64 -1.76 12.87 -17.68
CA ALA A 64 -0.34 12.83 -18.07
C ALA A 64 0.11 14.09 -18.83
N SER A 65 -0.80 14.77 -19.52
CA SER A 65 -0.55 16.03 -20.23
C SER A 65 -0.75 17.29 -19.37
N GLY A 66 -0.99 17.14 -18.06
CA GLY A 66 -1.16 18.25 -17.12
C GLY A 66 -2.56 18.86 -17.07
N GLY A 67 -3.53 18.35 -17.85
CA GLY A 67 -4.93 18.77 -17.78
C GLY A 67 -5.70 18.16 -16.59
N THR A 68 -6.89 18.68 -16.31
CA THR A 68 -7.81 18.11 -15.30
C THR A 68 -8.22 16.69 -15.68
N SER A 69 -8.07 15.73 -14.77
CA SER A 69 -8.53 14.36 -14.98
C SER A 69 -10.01 14.23 -14.61
N ALA A 70 -10.80 13.46 -15.38
CA ALA A 70 -12.17 13.12 -15.01
C ALA A 70 -12.25 12.43 -13.62
N HIS A 71 -11.24 11.62 -13.26
CA HIS A 71 -11.10 11.03 -11.93
C HIS A 71 -10.99 12.09 -10.83
N SER A 72 -10.38 13.25 -11.10
CA SER A 72 -10.22 14.31 -10.11
C SER A 72 -11.53 15.02 -9.75
N SER A 73 -12.61 14.73 -10.46
CA SER A 73 -13.94 15.25 -10.17
C SER A 73 -14.96 14.13 -9.89
N GLY A 74 -14.51 12.88 -9.73
CA GLY A 74 -15.41 11.73 -9.55
C GLY A 74 -16.27 11.43 -10.79
N LEU A 75 -15.84 11.88 -11.97
CA LEU A 75 -16.54 11.74 -13.24
C LEU A 75 -16.11 10.52 -14.04
N ALA A 76 -15.23 9.69 -13.48
CA ALA A 76 -14.74 8.49 -14.12
C ALA A 76 -14.44 7.36 -13.12
N ILE A 77 -14.50 6.13 -13.63
CA ILE A 77 -14.00 4.93 -12.96
C ILE A 77 -13.09 4.12 -13.89
N ASP A 78 -12.09 3.47 -13.31
CA ASP A 78 -11.24 2.49 -13.97
C ASP A 78 -11.55 1.09 -13.41
N ILE A 79 -11.88 0.14 -14.28
CA ILE A 79 -12.22 -1.23 -13.91
C ILE A 79 -11.03 -2.16 -14.16
N ASN A 80 -10.50 -2.77 -13.10
CA ASN A 80 -9.44 -3.79 -13.13
C ASN A 80 -8.26 -3.44 -14.07
N PRO A 81 -7.55 -2.31 -13.85
CA PRO A 81 -6.51 -1.80 -14.74
C PRO A 81 -5.33 -2.78 -14.97
N LEU A 82 -5.08 -3.73 -14.08
CA LEU A 82 -4.10 -4.79 -14.34
C LEU A 82 -4.54 -5.76 -15.45
N ASP A 83 -5.85 -6.04 -15.53
CA ASP A 83 -6.44 -6.92 -16.53
C ASP A 83 -6.84 -6.16 -17.79
N ASN A 84 -7.17 -4.87 -17.64
CA ASN A 84 -7.64 -3.95 -18.68
C ASN A 84 -6.71 -2.72 -18.83
N PRO A 85 -5.40 -2.90 -19.05
CA PRO A 85 -4.46 -1.78 -18.98
C PRO A 85 -4.73 -0.70 -20.03
N ASN A 86 -4.44 0.54 -19.66
CA ASN A 86 -4.27 1.64 -20.60
C ASN A 86 -3.17 1.30 -21.62
N ALA A 87 -3.31 1.79 -22.86
CA ALA A 87 -2.34 1.62 -23.94
C ALA A 87 -2.21 0.17 -24.43
N GLY A 88 -3.35 -0.37 -24.86
CA GLY A 88 -3.47 -1.65 -25.55
C GLY A 88 -4.93 -2.11 -25.54
N PHE A 89 -5.39 -2.80 -26.58
CA PHE A 89 -6.75 -3.38 -26.60
C PHE A 89 -6.87 -4.64 -25.71
N LYS A 90 -6.02 -4.78 -24.68
CA LYS A 90 -6.08 -5.93 -23.77
C LYS A 90 -7.20 -5.69 -22.77
N THR A 91 -8.20 -6.56 -22.79
CA THR A 91 -9.28 -6.50 -21.81
C THR A 91 -9.96 -7.85 -21.64
N ASN A 92 -10.42 -8.09 -20.41
CA ASN A 92 -11.32 -9.20 -20.07
C ASN A 92 -12.77 -8.76 -19.88
N LEU A 93 -13.11 -7.51 -20.21
CA LEU A 93 -14.47 -6.99 -20.15
C LEU A 93 -15.36 -7.70 -21.20
N PRO A 94 -16.69 -7.72 -20.98
CA PRO A 94 -17.62 -8.25 -21.98
C PRO A 94 -17.42 -7.60 -23.35
N SER A 95 -17.65 -8.35 -24.42
CA SER A 95 -17.41 -7.85 -25.78
C SER A 95 -18.35 -6.71 -26.19
N ASP A 96 -19.49 -6.56 -25.53
CA ASP A 96 -20.49 -5.49 -25.68
C ASP A 96 -20.36 -4.39 -24.60
N ILE A 97 -19.21 -4.28 -23.94
CA ILE A 97 -18.99 -3.32 -22.85
C ILE A 97 -19.27 -1.86 -23.24
N GLY A 98 -19.03 -1.49 -24.51
CA GLY A 98 -19.39 -0.18 -25.03
C GLY A 98 -20.89 0.09 -24.99
N ASP A 99 -21.72 -0.92 -25.30
CA ASP A 99 -23.18 -0.83 -25.27
C ASP A 99 -23.69 -0.78 -23.82
N ILE A 100 -23.08 -1.53 -22.90
CA ILE A 100 -23.39 -1.49 -21.47
C ILE A 100 -23.09 -0.10 -20.90
N ALA A 101 -21.92 0.48 -21.21
CA ALA A 101 -21.57 1.83 -20.77
C ALA A 101 -22.56 2.86 -21.33
N ALA A 102 -22.89 2.77 -22.62
CA ALA A 102 -23.80 3.70 -23.28
C ALA A 102 -25.22 3.64 -22.70
N LYS A 103 -25.74 2.44 -22.44
CA LYS A 103 -27.03 2.22 -21.75
C LYS A 103 -27.11 2.97 -20.42
N ASN A 104 -25.99 3.05 -19.70
CA ASN A 104 -25.89 3.72 -18.41
C ASN A 104 -25.47 5.20 -18.52
N GLY A 105 -25.43 5.78 -19.74
CA GLY A 105 -25.10 7.18 -19.96
C GLY A 105 -23.62 7.51 -19.70
N LEU A 106 -22.73 6.54 -19.92
CA LEU A 106 -21.29 6.64 -19.79
C LEU A 106 -20.60 6.43 -21.15
N ALA A 107 -19.40 6.98 -21.29
CA ALA A 107 -18.49 6.67 -22.38
C ALA A 107 -17.44 5.65 -21.91
N TRP A 108 -17.01 4.77 -22.81
CA TRP A 108 -15.93 3.81 -22.56
C TRP A 108 -14.68 4.21 -23.34
N GLY A 109 -13.54 4.32 -22.65
CA GLY A 109 -12.25 4.73 -23.22
C GLY A 109 -11.67 3.73 -24.22
N GLY A 110 -12.13 2.46 -24.19
CA GLY A 110 -11.77 1.47 -25.20
C GLY A 110 -12.39 1.74 -26.57
N ALA A 111 -13.41 2.60 -26.66
CA ALA A 111 -14.00 3.00 -27.94
C ALA A 111 -13.18 4.09 -28.67
N ASP A 112 -12.10 4.61 -28.07
CA ASP A 112 -11.29 5.66 -28.67
C ASP A 112 -10.61 5.17 -29.97
N LYS A 113 -10.93 5.84 -31.07
CA LYS A 113 -10.52 5.49 -32.43
C LYS A 113 -9.13 6.05 -32.79
N PHE A 114 -8.53 6.85 -31.92
CA PHE A 114 -7.32 7.62 -32.21
C PHE A 114 -6.00 6.96 -31.76
N GLY A 115 -6.01 5.65 -31.51
CA GLY A 115 -4.80 4.81 -31.48
C GLY A 115 -4.31 4.39 -30.10
N ASN A 116 -4.87 4.91 -29.01
CA ASN A 116 -4.56 4.53 -27.64
C ASN A 116 -5.85 4.21 -26.86
N PRO A 117 -6.46 3.03 -27.10
CA PRO A 117 -7.62 2.61 -26.32
C PRO A 117 -7.29 2.54 -24.83
N ASP A 118 -8.23 3.01 -24.01
CA ASP A 118 -8.15 2.92 -22.55
C ASP A 118 -9.26 2.00 -22.03
N ALA A 119 -9.02 0.68 -22.10
CA ALA A 119 -10.05 -0.32 -21.89
C ALA A 119 -10.58 -0.38 -20.45
N MET A 120 -9.79 0.06 -19.45
CA MET A 120 -10.27 0.19 -18.07
C MET A 120 -11.23 1.36 -17.86
N HIS A 121 -11.18 2.39 -18.71
CA HIS A 121 -11.70 3.71 -18.38
C HIS A 121 -13.16 3.91 -18.78
N PHE A 122 -13.97 4.43 -17.85
CA PHE A 122 -15.36 4.80 -18.07
C PHE A 122 -15.63 6.18 -17.49
N GLU A 123 -16.24 7.08 -18.26
CA GLU A 123 -16.48 8.45 -17.81
C GLU A 123 -17.84 9.01 -18.20
N VAL A 124 -18.24 10.10 -17.53
CA VAL A 124 -19.47 10.84 -17.81
C VAL A 124 -19.22 11.83 -18.96
N PRO A 125 -19.77 11.59 -20.17
CA PRO A 125 -19.50 12.45 -21.31
C PRO A 125 -20.09 13.84 -21.13
N GLY A 126 -19.38 14.86 -21.62
CA GLY A 126 -19.83 16.25 -21.64
C GLY A 126 -19.80 16.97 -20.27
N ALA A 127 -19.45 16.28 -19.19
CA ALA A 127 -19.25 16.92 -17.89
C ALA A 127 -17.96 17.78 -17.88
N PRO A 128 -17.90 18.88 -17.11
CA PRO A 128 -16.68 19.68 -16.97
C PRO A 128 -15.50 18.82 -16.46
N GLY A 129 -14.49 18.62 -17.30
CA GLY A 129 -13.34 17.74 -17.01
C GLY A 129 -13.43 16.34 -17.61
N SER A 130 -14.52 16.01 -18.31
CA SER A 130 -14.63 14.81 -19.17
C SER A 130 -13.77 14.97 -20.43
N SER A 131 -13.11 13.91 -20.85
CA SER A 131 -12.37 13.90 -22.12
C SER A 131 -13.29 13.61 -23.33
N VAL A 132 -14.39 12.91 -23.10
CA VAL A 132 -15.39 12.54 -24.10
C VAL A 132 -16.54 13.55 -24.12
N LYS A 133 -16.96 13.96 -25.33
CA LYS A 133 -18.03 14.95 -25.54
C LYS A 133 -19.44 14.35 -25.65
N SER A 134 -19.59 13.06 -25.94
CA SER A 134 -20.90 12.40 -26.10
C SER A 134 -20.84 10.88 -25.81
N VAL A 135 -21.94 10.31 -25.35
CA VAL A 135 -22.12 8.85 -25.23
C VAL A 135 -22.04 8.21 -26.63
N GLY A 136 -21.27 7.12 -26.79
CA GLY A 136 -21.43 6.18 -27.91
C GLY A 136 -20.52 6.36 -29.14
N GLN A 137 -19.20 6.29 -28.99
CA GLN A 137 -18.30 6.04 -30.14
C GLN A 137 -18.04 4.56 -30.44
N TRP A 138 -18.78 3.64 -29.82
CA TRP A 138 -18.74 2.21 -30.15
C TRP A 138 -19.51 1.95 -31.45
N ASN A 139 -18.82 1.46 -32.49
CA ASN A 139 -19.42 1.13 -33.79
C ASN A 139 -20.04 -0.29 -33.82
N GLY A 140 -20.27 -0.92 -32.67
CA GLY A 140 -20.92 -2.23 -32.61
C GLY A 140 -20.04 -3.36 -33.17
N PRO A 141 -20.52 -4.16 -34.17
CA PRO A 141 -19.85 -5.36 -34.65
C PRO A 141 -18.40 -5.16 -35.13
N GLU A 142 -18.07 -3.99 -35.71
CA GLU A 142 -16.70 -3.71 -36.17
C GLU A 142 -15.70 -3.64 -35.02
N ASP A 143 -16.08 -2.97 -33.92
CA ASP A 143 -15.20 -2.85 -32.77
C ASP A 143 -15.21 -4.15 -31.94
N THR A 144 -16.32 -4.90 -31.96
CA THR A 144 -16.40 -6.27 -31.43
C THR A 144 -15.42 -7.21 -32.13
N ALA A 145 -15.30 -7.11 -33.46
CA ALA A 145 -14.39 -7.92 -34.26
C ALA A 145 -12.92 -7.56 -33.98
N LYS A 146 -12.59 -6.28 -33.82
CA LYS A 146 -11.24 -5.83 -33.43
C LYS A 146 -10.85 -6.32 -32.04
N LEU A 147 -11.78 -6.26 -31.09
CA LEU A 147 -11.58 -6.77 -29.73
C LEU A 147 -11.32 -8.29 -29.74
N SER A 148 -12.14 -9.02 -30.49
CA SER A 148 -11.99 -10.48 -30.65
C SER A 148 -10.65 -10.85 -31.30
N ALA A 149 -10.25 -10.12 -32.35
CA ALA A 149 -8.98 -10.33 -33.04
C ALA A 149 -7.77 -10.02 -32.14
N TYR A 150 -7.84 -8.97 -31.32
CA TYR A 150 -6.79 -8.64 -30.36
C TYR A 150 -6.66 -9.71 -29.26
N ASN A 151 -7.78 -10.16 -28.69
CA ASN A 151 -7.79 -11.17 -27.65
C ASN A 151 -7.29 -12.54 -28.14
N GLN A 152 -7.61 -12.92 -29.38
CA GLN A 152 -7.03 -14.11 -30.01
C GLN A 152 -5.51 -14.01 -30.19
N LYS A 153 -4.99 -12.82 -30.52
CA LYS A 153 -3.56 -12.59 -30.70
C LYS A 153 -2.79 -12.52 -29.39
N SER A 154 -3.41 -12.10 -28.30
CA SER A 154 -2.77 -11.91 -26.99
C SER A 154 -2.75 -13.15 -26.09
N GLY A 155 -3.39 -14.25 -26.50
CA GLY A 155 -3.38 -15.52 -25.76
C GLY A 155 -4.24 -15.52 -24.48
N PHE A 156 -5.13 -14.54 -24.33
CA PHE A 156 -6.09 -14.49 -23.22
C PHE A 156 -7.33 -15.34 -23.53
N SER A 157 -7.90 -15.96 -22.49
CA SER A 157 -9.17 -16.70 -22.59
C SER A 157 -10.27 -15.81 -23.16
N THR A 158 -11.13 -16.41 -24.00
CA THR A 158 -12.22 -15.71 -24.71
C THR A 158 -13.05 -14.80 -23.80
N PRO A 159 -13.52 -13.64 -24.29
CA PRO A 159 -14.49 -12.79 -23.57
C PRO A 159 -15.67 -13.62 -23.06
N LEU A 160 -16.25 -13.22 -21.93
CA LEU A 160 -17.49 -13.81 -21.44
C LEU A 160 -18.55 -13.69 -22.54
N ASP A 161 -19.02 -14.83 -23.05
CA ASP A 161 -20.10 -14.90 -24.02
C ASP A 161 -21.41 -14.44 -23.34
N PRO A 162 -22.03 -13.33 -23.77
CA PRO A 162 -23.23 -12.79 -23.15
C PRO A 162 -24.44 -13.73 -23.23
N ASN A 163 -24.38 -14.79 -24.05
CA ASN A 163 -25.46 -15.74 -24.23
C ASN A 163 -25.18 -17.13 -23.63
N LYS A 164 -24.02 -17.34 -22.99
CA LYS A 164 -23.67 -18.64 -22.41
C LYS A 164 -24.05 -18.69 -20.92
N PRO A 165 -25.13 -19.39 -20.52
CA PRO A 165 -25.38 -19.64 -19.11
C PRO A 165 -24.20 -20.42 -18.54
N MET A 166 -23.64 -19.96 -17.42
CA MET A 166 -22.59 -20.70 -16.72
C MET A 166 -23.19 -21.99 -16.16
N SER A 167 -22.60 -23.13 -16.52
CA SER A 167 -23.01 -24.44 -15.98
C SER A 167 -22.69 -24.51 -14.49
N ASP A 168 -23.66 -24.94 -13.69
CA ASP A 168 -23.55 -25.16 -12.25
C ASP A 168 -22.36 -26.06 -11.90
N GLY A 169 -21.25 -25.46 -11.46
CA GLY A 169 -20.12 -26.15 -10.86
C GLY A 169 -20.36 -26.37 -9.36
N PRO A 170 -19.97 -27.53 -8.78
CA PRO A 170 -20.41 -27.92 -7.44
C PRO A 170 -19.73 -27.10 -6.35
N ALA A 171 -20.52 -26.76 -5.31
CA ALA A 171 -20.09 -26.03 -4.13
C ALA A 171 -18.97 -26.77 -3.35
N PRO A 172 -17.97 -26.07 -2.79
CA PRO A 172 -16.92 -26.69 -2.01
C PRO A 172 -17.43 -27.03 -0.60
N THR A 173 -17.47 -28.32 -0.27
CA THR A 173 -17.76 -28.80 1.09
C THR A 173 -16.54 -28.62 2.00
N SER A 174 -16.71 -27.92 3.10
CA SER A 174 -15.75 -27.80 4.20
C SER A 174 -15.70 -29.10 5.02
N LYS A 175 -14.49 -29.59 5.33
CA LYS A 175 -14.28 -30.58 6.40
C LYS A 175 -13.39 -29.99 7.47
N THR A 176 -14.02 -29.64 8.59
CA THR A 176 -13.39 -29.34 9.87
C THR A 176 -13.18 -30.65 10.61
N ALA A 177 -11.98 -30.92 11.11
CA ALA A 177 -11.76 -31.90 12.16
C ALA A 177 -10.79 -31.33 13.18
N ASN A 178 -11.27 -31.20 14.41
CA ASN A 178 -10.51 -30.76 15.57
C ASN A 178 -10.71 -31.79 16.69
N SER A 179 -9.71 -31.90 17.57
CA SER A 179 -9.73 -32.54 18.90
C SER A 179 -9.66 -34.07 19.00
N ALA A 180 -8.57 -34.59 19.58
CA ALA A 180 -8.58 -35.01 21.00
C ALA A 180 -7.18 -35.38 21.53
N THR A 181 -6.83 -34.83 22.69
CA THR A 181 -5.70 -35.19 23.57
C THR A 181 -6.23 -35.83 24.86
N LYS A 182 -5.59 -36.93 25.31
CA LYS A 182 -5.42 -37.42 26.71
C LYS A 182 -4.81 -38.84 26.63
N GLY A 183 -3.91 -39.30 27.50
CA GLY A 183 -3.33 -38.79 28.74
C GLY A 183 -2.21 -39.73 29.22
N ASP A 184 -1.98 -39.70 30.54
CA ASP A 184 -1.07 -40.50 31.40
C ASP A 184 0.23 -39.78 31.84
N SER A 185 0.33 -39.31 33.10
CA SER A 185 0.62 -40.04 34.38
C SER A 185 2.12 -40.44 34.43
N ALA A 186 2.96 -40.21 35.45
CA ALA A 186 2.78 -40.00 36.89
C ALA A 186 4.09 -39.53 37.57
N ALA A 187 3.96 -39.08 38.84
CA ALA A 187 4.91 -39.14 39.98
C ALA A 187 6.30 -38.46 39.84
N GLY A 188 6.89 -37.75 40.83
CA GLY A 188 6.62 -37.57 42.25
C GLY A 188 7.96 -37.38 42.99
N VAL A 189 7.98 -36.46 43.97
CA VAL A 189 8.93 -36.27 45.11
C VAL A 189 9.96 -35.10 45.05
N PRO A 190 10.12 -34.29 46.15
CA PRO A 190 10.82 -32.99 46.22
C PRO A 190 12.08 -33.03 47.15
N PRO A 191 12.50 -31.95 47.84
CA PRO A 191 13.12 -30.69 47.39
C PRO A 191 14.56 -30.52 47.94
N LYS A 192 15.36 -29.56 47.42
CA LYS A 192 16.52 -29.03 48.17
C LYS A 192 16.68 -27.52 48.02
N ASN A 193 16.82 -26.88 49.18
CA ASN A 193 17.20 -25.51 49.45
C ASN A 193 18.52 -25.10 48.77
N GLY A 194 18.63 -23.81 48.49
CA GLY A 194 19.90 -23.15 48.18
C GLY A 194 19.72 -21.63 48.05
N GLN A 195 19.74 -20.95 49.19
CA GLN A 195 20.09 -19.52 49.26
C GLN A 195 21.41 -19.28 48.52
N ASN A 196 21.51 -18.15 47.82
CA ASN A 196 22.74 -17.35 47.79
C ASN A 196 22.41 -15.92 47.37
N ASP A 197 22.55 -15.04 48.37
CA ASP A 197 22.79 -13.61 48.21
C ASP A 197 24.06 -13.38 47.39
N ILE A 198 24.01 -12.46 46.43
CA ILE A 198 25.19 -11.72 45.98
C ILE A 198 24.83 -10.24 45.93
N THR A 199 25.18 -9.56 47.02
CA THR A 199 25.47 -8.14 47.11
C THR A 199 26.75 -7.82 46.33
N GLY A 200 26.80 -6.71 45.57
CA GLY A 200 28.09 -6.16 45.17
C GLY A 200 28.11 -5.12 44.04
N SER A 201 28.32 -3.87 44.46
CA SER A 201 29.07 -2.81 43.76
C SER A 201 28.41 -2.03 42.62
N ALA A 202 27.83 -0.89 43.00
CA ALA A 202 27.61 0.27 42.14
C ALA A 202 28.96 0.95 41.82
N GLY A 203 29.30 1.04 40.53
CA GLY A 203 30.38 1.86 40.01
C GLY A 203 29.81 2.99 39.15
N GLU A 204 30.17 4.22 39.50
CA GLU A 204 29.77 5.47 38.86
C GLU A 204 30.02 5.47 37.34
N PHE A 205 28.99 5.81 36.56
CA PHE A 205 29.14 6.26 35.19
C PHE A 205 28.63 7.70 35.03
N LYS A 206 29.52 8.56 34.54
CA LYS A 206 29.31 9.98 34.26
C LYS A 206 28.13 10.16 33.31
N LYS A 207 27.15 10.97 33.73
CA LYS A 207 26.02 11.44 32.91
C LYS A 207 26.52 12.37 31.81
N GLN A 208 26.47 11.93 30.56
CA GLN A 208 26.29 12.86 29.44
C GLN A 208 24.81 13.23 29.35
N GLN A 209 24.53 14.53 29.32
CA GLN A 209 23.19 15.09 29.17
C GLN A 209 22.63 14.72 27.79
N THR A 210 21.80 13.69 27.73
CA THR A 210 20.91 13.46 26.59
C THR A 210 19.62 14.23 26.87
N GLN A 211 19.29 15.21 26.01
CA GLN A 211 17.97 15.84 26.05
C GLN A 211 16.90 14.76 25.79
N THR A 212 16.18 14.41 26.85
CA THR A 212 15.11 13.42 26.79
C THR A 212 13.85 14.15 26.35
N ILE A 213 13.49 14.02 25.07
CA ILE A 213 12.14 14.36 24.62
C ILE A 213 11.24 13.24 25.15
N SER A 214 10.63 13.47 26.31
CA SER A 214 9.68 12.53 26.91
C SER A 214 8.36 12.62 26.15
N SER A 215 8.19 11.78 25.12
CA SER A 215 6.86 11.41 24.62
C SER A 215 6.52 10.02 25.14
N THR A 216 5.70 10.00 26.19
CA THR A 216 5.00 8.80 26.65
C THR A 216 4.01 8.40 25.56
N MET A 217 4.32 7.33 24.83
CA MET A 217 3.39 6.68 23.91
C MET A 217 2.59 5.60 24.67
N PRO A 218 1.29 5.43 24.40
CA PRO A 218 0.47 4.41 25.04
C PRO A 218 0.89 2.98 24.63
N THR A 219 0.66 2.01 25.52
CA THR A 219 0.87 0.58 25.23
C THR A 219 -0.43 -0.03 24.71
N HIS A 220 -0.38 -0.78 23.60
CA HIS A 220 -1.54 -1.40 22.96
C HIS A 220 -1.47 -2.94 22.96
N GLU A 221 -2.62 -3.60 22.87
CA GLU A 221 -2.71 -5.05 22.78
C GLU A 221 -2.20 -5.58 21.42
N PRO A 222 -1.51 -6.74 21.40
CA PRO A 222 -1.01 -7.35 20.18
C PRO A 222 -2.15 -7.77 19.26
N TRP A 223 -2.03 -7.42 17.98
CA TRP A 223 -2.99 -7.79 16.93
C TRP A 223 -2.69 -9.20 16.36
N ASP A 224 -3.72 -10.04 16.28
CA ASP A 224 -3.70 -11.37 15.65
C ASP A 224 -4.38 -11.36 14.28
N GLY A 225 -3.61 -11.66 13.24
CA GLY A 225 -4.11 -12.14 11.95
C GLY A 225 -4.20 -11.12 10.82
N HIS A 226 -3.63 -11.50 9.68
CA HIS A 226 -3.58 -10.72 8.44
C HIS A 226 -4.08 -11.64 7.30
N PRO A 227 -4.94 -11.19 6.37
CA PRO A 227 -5.20 -11.88 5.10
C PRO A 227 -4.21 -11.41 4.01
N LYS A 228 -4.15 -12.17 2.91
CA LYS A 228 -3.09 -12.17 1.87
C LYS A 228 -2.75 -10.78 1.30
N SER A 229 -1.48 -10.41 1.35
CA SER A 229 -0.90 -9.29 0.59
C SER A 229 -0.70 -9.68 -0.87
N GLY A 230 -1.38 -9.01 -1.81
CA GLY A 230 -1.09 -9.07 -3.24
C GLY A 230 -0.11 -7.95 -3.60
N GLU A 231 0.87 -8.21 -4.45
CA GLU A 231 1.80 -7.18 -4.93
C GLU A 231 1.06 -6.20 -5.85
N GLY A 232 0.69 -5.02 -5.31
CA GLY A 232 0.03 -3.95 -6.07
C GLY A 232 1.01 -3.14 -6.95
N PRO A 233 0.54 -2.55 -8.06
CA PRO A 233 1.38 -1.82 -9.00
C PRO A 233 1.75 -0.43 -8.46
N ARG A 234 3.03 -0.06 -8.60
CA ARG A 234 3.57 1.26 -8.21
C ARG A 234 3.64 2.15 -9.44
N GLN A 235 2.87 3.23 -9.49
CA GLN A 235 3.01 4.29 -10.50
C GLN A 235 3.93 5.40 -9.99
N ALA A 236 4.91 5.74 -10.82
CA ALA A 236 5.81 6.87 -10.63
C ALA A 236 5.11 8.17 -11.04
N VAL A 237 5.19 9.21 -10.22
CA VAL A 237 4.81 10.57 -10.64
C VAL A 237 5.84 11.57 -10.14
N ASP A 238 6.27 12.39 -11.10
CA ASP A 238 7.26 13.44 -11.01
C ASP A 238 6.76 14.61 -10.14
N GLY A 239 7.62 15.06 -9.23
CA GLY A 239 7.32 16.07 -8.21
C GLY A 239 8.60 16.82 -7.85
N SER A 240 8.95 17.75 -8.74
CA SER A 240 10.07 18.69 -8.62
C SER A 240 10.02 19.49 -7.30
N SER A 241 10.98 19.18 -6.43
CA SER A 241 11.65 20.16 -5.59
C SER A 241 13.13 19.79 -5.58
N GLY A 242 13.99 20.69 -6.04
CA GLY A 242 15.38 20.43 -6.39
C GLY A 242 16.14 19.55 -5.40
N GLY A 243 16.59 18.38 -5.88
CA GLY A 243 17.46 17.45 -5.19
C GLY A 243 17.73 16.29 -6.15
N GLY A 244 19.00 16.05 -6.48
CA GLY A 244 19.42 15.16 -7.57
C GLY A 244 18.77 13.77 -7.55
N SER A 245 18.65 13.16 -8.74
CA SER A 245 18.07 11.83 -9.00
C SER A 245 18.83 10.68 -8.32
N GLY A 246 18.88 10.67 -7.00
CA GLY A 246 19.25 9.52 -6.20
C GLY A 246 18.02 8.64 -6.03
N GLY A 247 17.86 7.64 -6.89
CA GLY A 247 16.77 6.66 -6.84
C GLY A 247 16.67 5.92 -5.50
N SER A 248 15.80 4.92 -5.39
CA SER A 248 15.48 4.16 -4.15
C SER A 248 16.69 3.78 -3.26
N SER A 249 17.89 3.64 -3.83
CA SER A 249 19.16 3.50 -3.10
C SER A 249 19.44 4.64 -2.11
N GLY A 250 19.08 5.89 -2.45
CA GLY A 250 19.23 7.07 -1.59
C GLY A 250 18.32 7.01 -0.37
N ALA A 251 17.05 6.64 -0.55
CA ALA A 251 16.11 6.48 0.56
C ALA A 251 16.53 5.33 1.49
N ALA A 252 16.89 4.17 0.94
CA ALA A 252 17.37 3.02 1.73
C ALA A 252 18.65 3.35 2.50
N GLY A 253 19.59 4.07 1.88
CA GLY A 253 20.81 4.56 2.54
C GLY A 253 20.52 5.57 3.65
N GLY A 254 19.56 6.48 3.43
CA GLY A 254 19.11 7.44 4.45
C GLY A 254 18.52 6.76 5.69
N VAL A 255 17.61 5.80 5.49
CA VAL A 255 17.03 4.99 6.58
C VAL A 255 18.13 4.23 7.32
N TYR A 256 19.03 3.55 6.59
CA TYR A 256 20.14 2.80 7.16
C TYR A 256 21.01 3.67 8.07
N ASN A 257 21.53 4.79 7.54
CA ASN A 257 22.44 5.67 8.26
C ASN A 257 21.77 6.26 9.50
N ARG A 258 20.50 6.66 9.39
CA ARG A 258 19.77 7.22 10.54
C ARG A 258 19.52 6.20 11.64
N LEU A 259 19.23 4.95 11.31
CA LEU A 259 19.05 3.88 12.29
C LEU A 259 20.35 3.61 13.08
N VAL A 260 21.49 3.60 12.40
CA VAL A 260 22.79 3.41 13.04
C VAL A 260 23.18 4.64 13.85
N ASP A 261 23.23 5.81 13.22
CA ASP A 261 23.82 7.03 13.80
C ASP A 261 22.97 7.62 14.92
N LYS A 262 21.64 7.66 14.75
CA LYS A 262 20.74 8.35 15.68
C LYS A 262 20.09 7.40 16.68
N HIS A 263 19.79 6.17 16.26
CA HIS A 263 18.99 5.24 17.06
C HIS A 263 19.80 4.08 17.64
N GLY A 264 21.09 3.97 17.33
CA GLY A 264 21.99 2.99 17.93
C GLY A 264 21.66 1.54 17.56
N PHE A 265 21.00 1.31 16.43
CA PHE A 265 20.87 -0.04 15.88
C PHE A 265 22.24 -0.50 15.38
N THR A 266 22.54 -1.80 15.50
CA THR A 266 23.76 -2.34 14.89
C THR A 266 23.66 -2.27 13.35
N PRO A 267 24.79 -2.26 12.63
CA PRO A 267 24.80 -2.32 11.17
C PRO A 267 23.94 -3.45 10.59
N ASP A 268 23.92 -4.62 11.23
CA ASP A 268 23.13 -5.77 10.79
C ASP A 268 21.64 -5.57 11.03
N GLN A 269 21.27 -5.04 12.21
CA GLN A 269 19.89 -4.69 12.50
C GLN A 269 19.36 -3.63 11.53
N ALA A 270 20.13 -2.57 11.29
CA ALA A 270 19.75 -1.53 10.35
C ALA A 270 19.56 -2.09 8.92
N ALA A 271 20.45 -2.97 8.46
CA ALA A 271 20.33 -3.60 7.15
C ALA A 271 19.07 -4.48 7.03
N GLY A 272 18.79 -5.31 8.04
CA GLY A 272 17.58 -6.14 8.05
C GLY A 272 16.29 -5.31 8.11
N ILE A 273 16.27 -4.22 8.88
CA ILE A 273 15.12 -3.28 8.91
C ILE A 273 14.92 -2.64 7.54
N VAL A 274 15.98 -2.12 6.90
CA VAL A 274 15.90 -1.49 5.57
C VAL A 274 15.35 -2.45 4.51
N ALA A 275 15.69 -3.74 4.58
CA ALA A 275 15.16 -4.75 3.68
C ALA A 275 13.64 -4.96 3.86
N ASN A 276 13.13 -4.92 5.10
CA ASN A 276 11.70 -4.97 5.38
C ASN A 276 10.98 -3.74 4.82
N VAL A 277 11.53 -2.56 5.11
CA VAL A 277 11.00 -1.26 4.66
C VAL A 277 10.98 -1.18 3.12
N THR A 278 12.01 -1.72 2.45
CA THR A 278 12.03 -1.85 0.98
C THR A 278 10.91 -2.75 0.47
N GLY A 279 10.63 -3.84 1.20
CA GLY A 279 9.56 -4.79 0.90
C GLY A 279 8.17 -4.14 0.90
N GLU A 280 7.92 -3.25 1.85
CA GLU A 280 6.67 -2.45 1.94
C GLU A 280 6.55 -1.43 0.82
N GLY A 281 7.67 -0.77 0.50
CA GLY A 281 7.80 -0.11 -0.77
C GLY A 281 8.47 1.22 -0.71
N LEU A 282 9.80 1.17 -0.71
CA LEU A 282 10.63 2.35 -0.61
C LEU A 282 10.63 3.28 -1.86
N ASN A 283 9.50 3.47 -2.54
CA ASN A 283 9.43 4.04 -3.88
C ASN A 283 8.85 5.47 -3.97
N GLY A 284 8.87 6.24 -2.88
CA GLY A 284 8.74 7.70 -2.96
C GLY A 284 7.34 8.27 -2.74
N ASP A 285 6.28 7.47 -2.84
CA ASP A 285 4.92 7.90 -2.44
C ASP A 285 4.50 7.25 -1.12
N TRP A 286 4.85 7.93 -0.03
CA TRP A 286 4.60 7.49 1.36
C TRP A 286 3.26 7.99 1.88
N THR A 287 2.57 8.81 1.10
CA THR A 287 1.66 9.82 1.65
C THR A 287 0.24 9.32 1.88
N LYS A 288 -0.17 8.22 1.25
CA LYS A 288 -1.36 7.42 1.58
C LYS A 288 -1.43 6.22 0.65
N VAL A 289 -1.37 5.02 1.21
CA VAL A 289 -1.91 3.84 0.52
C VAL A 289 -3.18 3.51 1.28
N THR A 290 -4.33 3.50 0.61
CA THR A 290 -5.51 2.88 1.19
C THR A 290 -5.20 1.40 1.33
N ASN A 291 -5.26 0.87 2.55
CA ASN A 291 -4.84 -0.50 2.78
C ASN A 291 -5.76 -1.50 2.06
N ASP A 292 -5.26 -2.71 1.83
CA ASP A 292 -6.01 -3.81 1.21
C ASP A 292 -7.14 -4.36 2.13
N VAL A 293 -7.34 -3.79 3.32
CA VAL A 293 -8.25 -4.29 4.38
C VAL A 293 -9.29 -3.26 4.85
N GLY A 294 -9.48 -2.16 4.11
CA GLY A 294 -10.55 -1.16 4.35
C GLY A 294 -10.31 -0.13 5.48
N GLY A 295 -9.10 -0.04 6.03
CA GLY A 295 -8.67 0.97 7.03
C GLY A 295 -7.60 1.94 6.50
N PRO A 296 -7.15 2.91 7.31
CA PRO A 296 -6.02 3.74 6.92
C PRO A 296 -4.69 2.99 7.03
N SER A 297 -3.79 3.21 6.07
CA SER A 297 -2.36 2.98 6.24
C SER A 297 -1.52 4.11 5.64
N SER A 298 -0.29 4.27 6.14
CA SER A 298 0.67 5.23 5.58
C SER A 298 2.10 4.92 6.03
N GLY A 299 3.05 5.54 5.33
CA GLY A 299 4.45 5.62 5.73
C GLY A 299 5.30 4.40 5.35
N ILE A 300 6.59 4.48 5.69
CA ILE A 300 7.62 3.54 5.21
C ILE A 300 7.42 2.07 5.60
N VAL A 301 6.62 1.79 6.64
CA VAL A 301 6.26 0.42 7.07
C VAL A 301 4.75 0.18 7.07
N GLN A 302 3.99 0.99 6.33
CA GLN A 302 2.53 0.82 6.21
C GLN A 302 1.83 0.70 7.58
N TRP A 303 2.10 1.63 8.50
CA TRP A 303 1.40 1.68 9.79
C TRP A 303 -0.10 1.70 9.53
N HIS A 304 -0.82 0.76 10.13
CA HIS A 304 -2.24 0.54 9.85
C HIS A 304 -3.06 0.56 11.14
N ASP A 305 -4.31 0.96 10.96
CA ASP A 305 -5.37 0.86 11.96
C ASP A 305 -6.56 0.10 11.38
N LYS A 306 -7.38 -0.53 12.25
CA LYS A 306 -8.64 -1.17 11.82
C LYS A 306 -9.63 -0.14 11.27
N THR A 307 -9.68 1.03 11.91
CA THR A 307 -10.49 2.18 11.50
C THR A 307 -9.72 3.46 11.84
N TYR A 308 -10.08 4.58 11.20
CA TYR A 308 -9.53 5.91 11.50
C TYR A 308 -9.70 6.36 12.97
N SER A 309 -10.56 5.68 13.74
CA SER A 309 -10.85 5.99 15.15
C SER A 309 -10.31 4.94 16.13
N SER A 310 -9.68 3.87 15.65
CA SER A 310 -9.29 2.73 16.51
C SER A 310 -8.11 3.02 17.43
N GLY A 311 -7.44 4.16 17.27
CA GLY A 311 -6.34 4.56 18.15
C GLY A 311 -5.15 3.61 18.09
N GLY A 312 -4.88 3.01 16.93
CA GLY A 312 -3.77 2.08 16.76
C GLY A 312 -2.49 2.78 16.28
N ARG A 313 -1.61 1.98 15.67
CA ARG A 313 -0.27 2.42 15.24
C ARG A 313 -0.31 3.52 14.18
N TYR A 314 -1.30 3.50 13.28
CA TYR A 314 -1.48 4.58 12.30
C TYR A 314 -1.89 5.88 12.98
N THR A 315 -2.84 5.81 13.93
CA THR A 315 -3.27 7.00 14.68
C THR A 315 -2.09 7.63 15.44
N ASP A 316 -1.25 6.83 16.09
CA ASP A 316 -0.08 7.32 16.81
C ASP A 316 1.02 7.86 15.88
N TYR A 317 1.19 7.23 14.71
CA TYR A 317 2.05 7.74 13.65
C TYR A 317 1.61 9.15 13.22
N VAL A 318 0.32 9.33 12.91
CA VAL A 318 -0.23 10.63 12.49
C VAL A 318 -0.06 11.70 13.58
N LYS A 319 -0.32 11.35 14.85
CA LYS A 319 -0.07 12.27 15.98
C LYS A 319 1.39 12.69 16.05
N TYR A 320 2.32 11.74 15.94
CA TYR A 320 3.74 12.05 15.94
C TYR A 320 4.11 12.97 14.77
N MET A 321 3.66 12.65 13.55
CA MET A 321 3.96 13.44 12.36
C MET A 321 3.42 14.87 12.46
N ASN A 322 2.24 15.08 13.05
CA ASN A 322 1.71 16.42 13.28
C ASN A 322 2.48 17.22 14.34
N SER A 323 3.29 16.56 15.18
CA SER A 323 4.06 17.18 16.26
C SER A 323 5.48 17.60 15.88
N VAL A 324 5.98 17.18 14.72
CA VAL A 324 7.37 17.41 14.29
C VAL A 324 7.46 18.25 13.01
N PRO A 325 8.45 19.16 12.87
CA PRO A 325 8.66 19.91 11.63
C PRO A 325 8.87 18.99 10.43
N GLY A 326 8.26 19.33 9.29
CA GLY A 326 8.29 18.53 8.05
C GLY A 326 7.32 17.34 8.02
N GLY A 327 6.73 16.98 9.17
CA GLY A 327 5.68 15.97 9.29
C GLY A 327 5.93 14.67 8.54
N ALA A 328 4.88 14.12 7.93
CA ALA A 328 4.90 12.83 7.24
C ALA A 328 5.71 12.85 5.92
N ALA A 329 5.97 14.01 5.32
CA ALA A 329 6.75 14.11 4.08
C ALA A 329 8.27 13.85 4.32
N SER A 330 8.73 13.97 5.56
CA SER A 330 10.13 13.76 5.93
C SER A 330 10.42 12.28 6.18
N LEU A 331 11.24 11.67 5.31
CA LEU A 331 11.75 10.30 5.50
C LEU A 331 12.46 10.13 6.85
N ASP A 332 13.13 11.18 7.30
CA ASP A 332 13.81 11.25 8.59
C ASP A 332 12.84 11.13 9.77
N ASN A 333 11.71 11.84 9.71
CA ASN A 333 10.67 11.77 10.75
C ASN A 333 10.03 10.37 10.77
N GLN A 334 9.75 9.81 9.60
CA GLN A 334 9.20 8.45 9.50
C GLN A 334 10.15 7.40 10.07
N THR A 335 11.45 7.52 9.76
CA THR A 335 12.47 6.62 10.31
C THR A 335 12.61 6.78 11.83
N ASP A 336 12.52 8.01 12.35
CA ASP A 336 12.55 8.26 13.79
C ASP A 336 11.36 7.63 14.51
N TYR A 337 10.16 7.77 13.95
CA TYR A 337 8.98 7.14 14.50
C TYR A 337 9.10 5.62 14.47
N MET A 338 9.47 5.03 13.32
CA MET A 338 9.69 3.59 13.17
C MET A 338 10.69 3.04 14.20
N ALA A 339 11.83 3.70 14.37
CA ALA A 339 12.84 3.28 15.32
C ALA A 339 12.34 3.26 16.77
N ASN A 340 11.55 4.28 17.16
CA ASN A 340 10.93 4.34 18.48
C ASN A 340 9.81 3.32 18.64
N ASP A 341 9.00 3.14 17.59
CA ASP A 341 7.89 2.19 17.55
C ASP A 341 8.41 0.74 17.68
N ILE A 342 9.44 0.35 16.93
CA ILE A 342 10.11 -0.96 17.04
C ILE A 342 10.56 -1.28 18.49
N LYS A 343 11.06 -0.26 19.21
CA LYS A 343 11.58 -0.41 20.58
C LYS A 343 10.47 -0.48 21.64
N LYS A 344 9.30 0.12 21.39
CA LYS A 344 8.22 0.27 22.37
C LYS A 344 7.03 -0.65 22.11
N TYR A 345 6.64 -0.81 20.85
CA TYR A 345 5.47 -1.57 20.43
C TYR A 345 5.57 -3.03 20.85
N ASP A 346 4.45 -3.60 21.33
CA ASP A 346 4.38 -4.96 21.86
C ASP A 346 5.50 -5.23 22.90
N ASN A 347 5.72 -4.24 23.80
CA ASN A 347 6.81 -4.26 24.78
C ASN A 347 8.20 -4.48 24.14
N GLY A 348 8.41 -3.91 22.95
CA GLY A 348 9.64 -4.06 22.18
C GLY A 348 9.91 -5.49 21.73
N ALA A 349 8.88 -6.31 21.48
CA ALA A 349 9.03 -7.72 21.11
C ALA A 349 9.94 -7.89 19.88
N ALA A 350 9.76 -7.06 18.85
CA ALA A 350 10.62 -7.08 17.67
C ALA A 350 12.06 -6.69 18.03
N TYR A 351 12.25 -5.60 18.77
CA TYR A 351 13.59 -5.16 19.20
C TYR A 351 14.33 -6.22 20.02
N LYS A 352 13.63 -6.89 20.94
CA LYS A 352 14.18 -8.00 21.74
C LYS A 352 14.53 -9.20 20.87
N ALA A 353 13.69 -9.55 19.89
CA ALA A 353 13.93 -10.66 18.98
C ALA A 353 15.14 -10.44 18.04
N MET A 354 15.49 -9.18 17.78
CA MET A 354 16.66 -8.80 16.98
C MET A 354 17.98 -8.76 17.78
N GLN A 355 17.96 -8.93 19.10
CA GLN A 355 19.19 -8.87 19.91
C GLN A 355 20.11 -10.05 19.60
N GLY A 356 21.39 -9.75 19.31
CA GLY A 356 22.38 -10.76 18.94
C GLY A 356 22.12 -11.48 17.61
N LYS A 357 21.22 -10.96 16.78
CA LYS A 357 20.95 -11.48 15.43
C LYS A 357 21.77 -10.74 14.38
N ASP A 358 22.10 -11.46 13.31
CA ASP A 358 22.60 -10.88 12.08
C ASP A 358 21.46 -10.22 11.28
N ALA A 359 21.77 -9.77 10.06
CA ALA A 359 20.80 -9.08 9.22
C ALA A 359 19.65 -9.99 8.77
N ASP A 360 19.90 -11.28 8.49
CA ASP A 360 18.84 -12.24 8.12
C ASP A 360 17.92 -12.55 9.31
N GLY A 361 18.48 -12.75 10.50
CA GLY A 361 17.71 -12.92 11.73
C GLY A 361 16.92 -11.66 12.10
N THR A 362 17.42 -10.48 11.75
CA THR A 362 16.69 -9.22 11.88
C THR A 362 15.51 -9.15 10.90
N VAL A 363 15.70 -9.62 9.65
CA VAL A 363 14.59 -9.72 8.69
C VAL A 363 13.47 -10.60 9.23
N ASP A 364 13.82 -11.79 9.73
CA ASP A 364 12.85 -12.72 10.31
C ASP A 364 12.11 -12.13 11.51
N ALA A 365 12.84 -11.51 12.44
CA ALA A 365 12.26 -10.86 13.61
C ALA A 365 11.29 -9.73 13.23
N MET A 366 11.64 -8.88 12.27
CA MET A 366 10.75 -7.81 11.78
C MET A 366 9.48 -8.38 11.16
N VAL A 367 9.59 -9.36 10.26
CA VAL A 367 8.42 -10.00 9.63
C VAL A 367 7.49 -10.60 10.70
N ARG A 368 8.05 -11.40 11.61
CA ARG A 368 7.23 -12.21 12.53
C ARG A 368 6.75 -11.47 13.76
N LYS A 369 7.45 -10.41 14.20
CA LYS A 369 7.14 -9.69 15.45
C LYS A 369 6.65 -8.27 15.24
N TYR A 370 7.04 -7.60 14.15
CA TYR A 370 6.65 -6.21 13.90
C TYR A 370 5.55 -6.10 12.83
N GLU A 371 5.78 -6.68 11.66
CA GLU A 371 4.87 -6.54 10.50
C GLU A 371 3.70 -7.53 10.55
N LYS A 372 3.97 -8.76 10.99
CA LYS A 372 2.99 -9.86 11.11
C LYS A 372 2.11 -10.04 9.85
N PRO A 373 2.67 -10.09 8.63
CA PRO A 373 1.88 -10.28 7.42
C PRO A 373 1.28 -11.69 7.37
N ALA A 374 0.30 -11.89 6.49
CA ALA A 374 -0.45 -13.14 6.39
C ALA A 374 0.43 -14.36 6.06
N ASN A 375 1.37 -14.15 5.14
CA ASN A 375 2.29 -15.17 4.68
C ASN A 375 3.72 -14.82 5.13
N GLN A 376 3.99 -15.04 6.42
CA GLN A 376 5.25 -14.65 7.04
C GLN A 376 6.45 -15.28 6.34
N ASP A 377 6.41 -16.58 6.03
CA ASP A 377 7.56 -17.28 5.44
C ASP A 377 7.90 -16.77 4.04
N ALA A 378 6.90 -16.53 3.18
CA ALA A 378 7.13 -15.94 1.87
C ALA A 378 7.69 -14.51 1.98
N GLN A 379 7.21 -13.72 2.95
CA GLN A 379 7.70 -12.37 3.17
C GLN A 379 9.12 -12.35 3.74
N VAL A 380 9.49 -13.31 4.61
CA VAL A 380 10.89 -13.51 5.05
C VAL A 380 11.77 -13.78 3.84
N ALA A 381 11.43 -14.77 3.01
CA ALA A 381 12.24 -15.13 1.85
C ALA A 381 12.40 -13.95 0.87
N LYS A 382 11.32 -13.23 0.58
CA LYS A 382 11.33 -12.02 -0.26
C LYS A 382 12.24 -10.94 0.33
N ARG A 383 12.12 -10.64 1.63
CA ARG A 383 12.89 -9.58 2.28
C ARG A 383 14.36 -9.95 2.48
N GLN A 384 14.69 -11.23 2.64
CA GLN A 384 16.08 -11.70 2.60
C GLN A 384 16.71 -11.52 1.21
N GLN A 385 15.94 -11.69 0.13
CA GLN A 385 16.43 -11.33 -1.22
C GLN A 385 16.70 -9.83 -1.35
N LEU A 386 15.82 -8.98 -0.81
CA LEU A 386 16.03 -7.53 -0.78
C LEU A 386 17.26 -7.14 0.06
N LEU A 387 17.52 -7.83 1.17
CA LEU A 387 18.72 -7.66 1.97
C LEU A 387 19.99 -7.97 1.18
N ARG A 388 20.01 -9.08 0.41
CA ARG A 388 21.15 -9.41 -0.47
C ARG A 388 21.40 -8.29 -1.49
N ASN A 389 20.34 -7.78 -2.11
CA ASN A 389 20.43 -6.66 -3.06
C ASN A 389 20.96 -5.40 -2.36
N PHE A 390 20.46 -5.08 -1.17
CA PHE A 390 20.93 -3.94 -0.39
C PHE A 390 22.41 -4.07 -0.03
N ASN A 391 22.86 -5.23 0.48
CA ASN A 391 24.26 -5.45 0.82
C ASN A 391 25.20 -5.35 -0.40
N ALA A 392 24.75 -5.79 -1.58
CA ALA A 392 25.50 -5.61 -2.82
C ALA A 392 25.65 -4.13 -3.23
N MET A 393 24.69 -3.28 -2.86
CA MET A 393 24.71 -1.83 -3.11
C MET A 393 25.35 -1.04 -1.98
N LYS A 394 25.36 -1.55 -0.74
CA LYS A 394 25.79 -0.84 0.47
C LYS A 394 27.24 -0.34 0.37
N ASN A 395 28.12 -1.14 -0.25
CA ASN A 395 29.51 -0.74 -0.48
C ASN A 395 29.68 0.41 -1.49
N LYS A 396 28.60 0.76 -2.21
CA LYS A 396 28.53 1.88 -3.16
C LYS A 396 27.77 3.08 -2.57
N LEU A 397 27.20 2.96 -1.36
CA LEU A 397 26.56 4.10 -0.71
C LEU A 397 27.64 5.11 -0.32
N PRO A 398 27.41 6.42 -0.56
CA PRO A 398 28.34 7.45 -0.13
C PRO A 398 28.54 7.32 1.38
N LYS A 399 29.79 7.26 1.81
CA LYS A 399 30.12 7.27 3.23
C LYS A 399 29.87 8.68 3.76
N ARG A 400 29.41 8.79 5.00
CA ARG A 400 29.29 10.09 5.68
C ARG A 400 30.69 10.72 5.74
N GLY A 401 30.86 11.86 5.07
CA GLY A 401 32.17 12.52 4.86
C GLY A 401 32.68 12.49 3.42
N ASP A 402 32.03 11.74 2.52
CA ASP A 402 32.34 11.82 1.10
C ASP A 402 31.94 13.21 0.57
N PRO A 403 32.83 13.90 -0.18
CA PRO A 403 32.57 15.25 -0.70
C PRO A 403 31.36 15.21 -1.65
N GLY A 404 30.21 15.68 -1.17
CA GLY A 404 28.93 15.64 -1.89
C GLY A 404 27.72 15.44 -0.98
N MET A 405 27.91 14.85 0.20
CA MET A 405 26.90 14.80 1.27
C MET A 405 27.00 16.06 2.14
N ALA A 406 26.77 17.24 1.56
CA ALA A 406 26.67 18.45 2.36
C ALA A 406 25.48 18.29 3.32
N GLU A 407 25.75 18.33 4.63
CA GLU A 407 24.71 18.47 5.64
C GLU A 407 23.84 19.64 5.20
N GLY A 408 22.56 19.38 4.91
CA GLY A 408 21.62 20.39 4.45
C GLY A 408 21.64 21.56 5.42
N GLY A 409 22.40 22.58 5.07
CA GLY A 409 22.69 23.70 5.92
C GLY A 409 21.39 24.40 6.26
N SER A 410 21.05 24.43 7.54
CA SER A 410 20.12 25.37 8.13
C SER A 410 20.67 26.79 7.94
N SER A 411 20.56 27.35 6.72
CA SER A 411 20.83 28.76 6.46
C SER A 411 19.60 29.58 6.84
N GLY A 412 19.48 29.82 8.14
CA GLY A 412 18.50 30.73 8.73
C GLY A 412 19.10 31.36 9.97
N LYS A 413 20.10 32.22 9.80
CA LYS A 413 20.45 33.20 10.85
C LYS A 413 19.39 34.31 10.80
N PRO A 414 18.65 34.59 11.88
CA PRO A 414 17.88 35.81 11.97
C PRO A 414 18.85 37.00 12.11
N GLY A 415 18.67 38.00 11.24
CA GLY A 415 19.21 39.34 11.39
C GLY A 415 18.21 40.24 12.10
#